data_AF-A0A7W5UDL0-F1
#
_entry.id   AF-A0A7W5UDL0-F1
#
_cell.length_a   1.000
_cell.length_b   1.000
_cell.length_c   1.000
_cell.angle_alpha   90.00
_cell.angle_beta   90.00
_cell.angle_gamma   90.00
#
_symmetry.space_group_name_H-M   'P 1'
#
loop_
_entity.id
_entity.type
_entity.pdbx_description
1 polymer ?
#
loop_
_entity_poly.entity_id
_entity_poly.type
_entity_poly.pdbx_seq_one_letter_code
_entity_poly.pdbx_strand_id
1 'polypeptide(L)'
;MGKRDVGCPHKDIRFCPLYHAAHMGGGFSCDDGQLELQTCAVARGISYRDQVEKMRVAFPGLVEQCEWREKAEQGQEQRRRNMRLLGLN
;
A
#
# COMPACT_ATOMS: atom_id res chain seq x y z
N MET A 1 7.83 26.71 -7.56
CA MET A 1 8.06 25.69 -6.52
C MET A 1 7.52 24.37 -7.06
N GLY A 2 8.37 23.50 -7.61
CA GLY A 2 7.93 22.27 -8.29
C GLY A 2 7.27 21.31 -7.31
N LYS A 3 6.00 20.97 -7.53
CA LYS A 3 5.33 19.89 -6.79
C LYS A 3 6.05 18.60 -7.17
N ARG A 4 6.81 18.03 -6.23
CA ARG A 4 7.34 16.67 -6.37
C ARG A 4 6.16 15.76 -6.64
N ASP A 5 6.21 14.94 -7.70
CA ASP A 5 5.25 13.86 -7.91
C ASP A 5 5.31 12.96 -6.68
N VAL A 6 4.38 13.17 -5.75
CA VAL A 6 4.25 12.33 -4.56
C VAL A 6 3.52 11.08 -5.05
N GLY A 7 4.30 10.17 -5.68
CA GLY A 7 3.82 8.85 -6.02
C GLY A 7 3.21 8.17 -4.79
N CYS A 8 2.37 7.16 -5.03
CA CYS A 8 1.73 6.41 -3.95
C CYS A 8 2.78 6.02 -2.88
N PRO A 9 2.54 6.31 -1.58
CA PRO A 9 3.49 5.93 -0.52
C PRO A 9 3.62 4.41 -0.40
N HIS A 10 2.68 3.67 -0.97
CA HIS A 10 2.72 2.23 -1.08
C HIS A 10 3.39 1.81 -2.39
N LYS A 11 4.63 1.30 -2.31
CA LYS A 11 5.43 0.90 -3.49
C LYS A 11 4.92 -0.38 -4.14
N ASP A 12 4.31 -1.28 -3.38
CA ASP A 12 3.81 -2.57 -3.89
C ASP A 12 2.30 -2.68 -3.65
N ILE A 13 1.51 -2.47 -4.71
CA ILE A 13 0.05 -2.45 -4.62
C ILE A 13 -0.56 -3.76 -4.08
N ARG A 14 0.17 -4.88 -4.19
CA ARG A 14 -0.27 -6.20 -3.72
C ARG A 14 -0.44 -6.28 -2.21
N PHE A 15 0.20 -5.40 -1.44
CA PHE A 15 0.01 -5.30 0.01
C PHE A 15 -0.74 -4.03 0.44
N CYS A 16 -1.28 -3.24 -0.50
CA CYS A 16 -1.98 -2.02 -0.15
C CYS A 16 -3.40 -2.33 0.35
N PRO A 17 -3.74 -2.06 1.63
CA PRO A 17 -5.06 -2.37 2.17
C PRO A 17 -6.20 -1.63 1.46
N LEU A 18 -5.99 -0.36 1.06
CA LEU A 18 -7.01 0.43 0.34
C LEU A 18 -7.27 -0.09 -1.07
N TYR A 19 -6.26 -0.69 -1.73
CA TYR A 19 -6.46 -1.35 -3.01
C TYR A 19 -7.32 -2.61 -2.86
N HIS A 20 -7.01 -3.45 -1.87
CA HIS A 20 -7.81 -4.65 -1.57
C HIS A 20 -9.25 -4.28 -1.21
N ALA A 21 -9.45 -3.29 -0.35
CA ALA A 21 -10.77 -2.85 0.07
C ALA A 21 -11.63 -2.33 -1.09
N ALA A 22 -11.03 -1.59 -2.03
CA ALA A 22 -11.70 -1.11 -3.23
C ALA A 22 -12.27 -2.26 -4.09
N HIS A 23 -11.57 -3.41 -4.14
CA HIS A 23 -11.99 -4.59 -4.89
C HIS A 23 -12.94 -5.52 -4.12
N MET A 24 -13.05 -5.35 -2.80
CA MET A 24 -13.94 -6.13 -1.94
C MET A 24 -15.32 -5.49 -1.76
N GLY A 25 -15.61 -4.36 -2.42
CA GLY A 25 -16.89 -3.65 -2.32
C GLY A 25 -17.08 -2.88 -1.00
N GLY A 26 -16.01 -2.69 -0.22
CA GLY A 26 -16.06 -2.08 1.12
C GLY A 26 -16.09 -0.55 1.13
N GLY A 27 -16.09 0.12 -0.03
CA GLY A 27 -16.15 1.59 -0.13
C GLY A 27 -14.89 2.34 0.33
N PHE A 28 -13.90 1.66 0.91
CA PHE A 28 -12.62 2.27 1.28
C PHE A 28 -11.64 2.20 0.10
N SER A 29 -11.13 3.36 -0.32
CA SER A 29 -10.15 3.47 -1.38
C SER A 29 -9.41 4.82 -1.27
N CYS A 30 -8.42 5.02 -2.15
CA CYS A 30 -7.85 6.34 -2.40
C CYS A 30 -8.61 7.09 -3.51
N ASP A 31 -9.78 6.63 -3.95
CA ASP A 31 -10.53 7.30 -5.02
C ASP A 31 -11.16 8.60 -4.50
N ASP A 32 -10.82 9.71 -5.13
CA ASP A 32 -11.39 11.05 -4.91
C ASP A 32 -12.43 11.44 -5.98
N GLY A 33 -12.82 10.50 -6.85
CA GLY A 33 -13.75 10.72 -7.95
C GLY A 33 -13.13 11.37 -9.18
N GLN A 34 -11.79 11.40 -9.27
CA GLN A 34 -11.04 12.04 -10.36
C GLN A 34 -10.13 11.03 -11.10
N LEU A 35 -10.58 9.78 -11.28
CA LEU A 35 -9.79 8.72 -11.91
C LEU A 35 -9.38 9.06 -13.35
N GLU A 36 -10.18 9.86 -14.05
CA GLU A 36 -9.98 10.30 -15.43
C GLU A 36 -8.73 11.17 -15.62
N LEU A 37 -8.25 11.84 -14.57
CA LEU A 37 -7.03 12.64 -14.65
C LEU A 37 -5.76 11.77 -14.72
N GLN A 38 -5.86 10.44 -14.56
CA GLN A 38 -4.75 9.48 -14.62
C GLN A 38 -3.60 9.78 -13.64
N THR A 39 -3.84 10.58 -12.60
CA THR A 39 -2.88 10.89 -11.54
C THR A 39 -3.28 10.23 -10.23
N CYS A 40 -2.30 9.85 -9.41
CA CYS A 40 -2.57 9.31 -8.08
C CYS A 40 -3.28 10.35 -7.20
N ALA A 41 -4.40 9.99 -6.56
CA ALA A 41 -5.13 10.88 -5.66
C ALA A 41 -4.29 11.37 -4.46
N VAL A 42 -3.30 10.59 -4.03
CA VAL A 42 -2.35 11.03 -2.99
C VAL A 42 -1.50 12.21 -3.49
N ALA A 43 -1.07 12.19 -4.75
CA ALA A 43 -0.37 13.32 -5.38
C ALA A 43 -1.28 14.56 -5.51
N ARG A 44 -2.60 14.35 -5.53
CA ARG A 44 -3.62 15.41 -5.54
C ARG A 44 -4.01 15.92 -4.15
N GLY A 45 -3.49 15.33 -3.08
CA GLY A 45 -3.69 15.81 -1.71
C GLY A 45 -4.51 14.89 -0.80
N ILE A 46 -4.93 13.70 -1.27
CA ILE A 46 -5.47 12.69 -0.35
C ILE A 46 -4.38 12.22 0.61
N SER A 47 -4.68 12.23 1.91
CA SER A 47 -3.85 11.56 2.91
C SER A 47 -4.10 10.06 2.87
N TYR A 48 -3.15 9.31 2.29
CA TYR A 48 -3.16 7.85 2.33
C TYR A 48 -3.29 7.32 3.77
N ARG A 49 -2.53 7.91 4.70
CA ARG A 49 -2.53 7.53 6.11
C ARG A 49 -3.93 7.63 6.71
N ASP A 50 -4.61 8.75 6.48
CA ASP A 50 -5.93 8.96 7.08
C ASP A 50 -6.96 7.97 6.51
N GLN A 51 -6.85 7.62 5.23
CA GLN A 51 -7.71 6.61 4.62
C GLN A 51 -7.42 5.21 5.19
N VAL A 52 -6.16 4.85 5.40
CA VAL A 52 -5.80 3.59 6.06
C VAL A 52 -6.30 3.56 7.50
N GLU A 53 -6.21 4.65 8.26
CA GLU A 53 -6.72 4.68 9.64
C GLU A 53 -8.24 4.54 9.69
N LYS A 54 -8.98 5.21 8.81
CA LYS A 54 -10.44 5.00 8.67
C LYS A 54 -10.77 3.54 8.37
N MET A 55 -10.00 2.93 7.46
CA MET A 55 -10.14 1.53 7.12
C MET A 55 -9.75 0.61 8.29
N ARG A 56 -8.73 0.95 9.07
CA ARG A 56 -8.30 0.17 10.24
C ARG A 56 -9.40 0.13 11.30
N VAL A 57 -10.15 1.22 11.46
CA VAL A 57 -11.32 1.24 12.36
C VAL A 57 -12.45 0.33 11.86
N ALA A 58 -12.75 0.36 10.55
CA ALA A 58 -13.85 -0.42 9.98
C ALA A 58 -13.51 -1.92 9.76
N PHE A 59 -12.28 -2.21 9.35
CA PHE A 59 -11.80 -3.52 8.92
C PHE A 59 -10.36 -3.79 9.42
N PRO A 60 -10.13 -3.84 10.74
CA PRO A 60 -8.78 -3.99 11.30
C PRO A 60 -8.06 -5.24 10.78
N GLY A 61 -8.77 -6.37 10.68
CA GLY A 61 -8.19 -7.64 10.24
C GLY A 61 -7.67 -7.62 8.80
N LEU A 62 -8.27 -6.84 7.89
CA LEU A 62 -7.77 -6.74 6.52
C LEU A 62 -6.47 -5.91 6.46
N VAL A 63 -6.41 -4.82 7.23
CA VAL A 63 -5.19 -4.01 7.34
C VAL A 63 -4.06 -4.85 7.95
N GLU A 64 -4.31 -5.55 9.06
CA GLU A 64 -3.34 -6.43 9.71
C GLU A 64 -2.86 -7.56 8.80
N GLN A 65 -3.77 -8.18 8.04
CA GLN A 65 -3.41 -9.22 7.08
C GLN A 65 -2.47 -8.68 5.98
N CYS A 66 -2.77 -7.48 5.46
CA CYS A 66 -1.92 -6.85 4.45
C CYS A 66 -0.52 -6.55 4.99
N GLU A 67 -0.44 -5.95 6.18
CA GLU A 67 0.84 -5.65 6.87
C GLU A 67 1.63 -6.92 7.19
N TRP A 68 0.96 -7.99 7.61
CA TRP A 68 1.61 -9.27 7.88
C TRP A 68 2.20 -9.89 6.60
N ARG A 69 1.46 -9.88 5.49
CA ARG A 69 1.94 -10.39 4.20
C ARG A 69 3.16 -9.60 3.70
N GLU A 70 3.12 -8.27 3.82
CA GLU A 70 4.24 -7.42 3.42
C GLU A 70 5.51 -7.76 4.22
N LYS A 71 5.39 -7.86 5.55
CA LYS A 71 6.52 -8.24 6.43
C LYS A 71 7.06 -9.63 6.11
N ALA A 72 6.18 -10.59 5.83
CA ALA A 72 6.57 -11.95 5.48
C ALA A 72 7.40 -11.98 4.18
N GLU A 73 6.96 -11.26 3.13
CA GLU A 73 7.70 -11.18 1.86
C GLU A 73 9.05 -10.47 2.04
N GLN A 74 9.08 -9.35 2.78
CA GLN A 74 10.32 -8.66 3.11
C GLN A 74 11.30 -9.57 3.87
N GLY A 75 10.81 -10.39 4.80
CA GLY A 75 11.61 -11.39 5.51
C GLY A 75 12.18 -12.47 4.57
N GLN A 76 11.39 -12.95 3.62
CA GLN A 76 11.86 -13.89 2.60
C GLN A 76 12.89 -13.27 1.66
N GLU A 77 12.69 -12.02 1.24
CA GLU A 77 13.65 -11.30 0.41
C GLU A 77 14.97 -11.08 1.17
N GLN A 78 14.91 -10.67 2.44
CA GLN A 78 16.10 -10.51 3.27
C GLN A 78 16.84 -11.84 3.46
N ARG A 79 16.11 -12.94 3.70
CA ARG A 79 16.70 -14.28 3.78
C ARG A 79 17.41 -14.66 2.48
N ARG A 80 16.76 -14.45 1.33
CA ARG A 80 17.36 -14.71 0.00
C ARG A 80 18.64 -13.91 -0.21
N ARG A 81 18.65 -12.63 0.18
CA ARG A 81 19.83 -11.76 0.13
C ARG A 81 20.96 -12.28 1.03
N ASN A 82 20.65 -12.68 2.26
CA ASN A 82 21.65 -13.22 3.19
C ASN A 82 22.29 -14.51 2.66
N MET A 83 21.48 -15.44 2.15
CA MET A 83 22.00 -16.68 1.57
C MET A 83 22.91 -16.40 0.36
N ARG A 84 22.58 -15.39 -0.45
CA ARG A 84 23.41 -14.96 -1.58
C ARG A 84 24.75 -14.39 -1.12
N LEU A 85 24.75 -13.55 -0.09
CA LEU A 85 25.96 -12.95 0.48
C LEU A 85 26.87 -13.99 1.13
N LEU A 86 26.30 -15.05 1.71
CA LEU A 86 27.05 -16.15 2.32
C LEU A 86 27.51 -17.21 1.29
N GLY A 87 27.17 -17.06 0.01
CA GLY A 87 27.49 -18.06 -1.02
C GLY A 87 26.78 -19.40 -0.83
N LEU A 88 25.66 -19.40 -0.09
CA LEU A 88 24.85 -20.59 0.21
C LEU A 88 23.69 -20.79 -0.78
N ASN A 89 23.71 -20.07 -1.91
CA ASN A 89 22.72 -20.08 -2.98
C ASN A 89 23.27 -20.70 -4.26
#